data_AF-A0A9D4I451-F1
#
_entry.id   AF-A0A9D4I451-F1
#
_cell.length_a   1.000
_cell.length_b   1.000
_cell.length_c   1.000
_cell.angle_alpha   90.00
_cell.angle_beta   90.00
_cell.angle_gamma   90.00
#
_symmetry.space_group_name_H-M   'P 1'
#
loop_
_entity.id
_entity.type
_entity.pdbx_description
1 polymer ?
#
loop_
_entity_poly.entity_id
_entity_poly.type
_entity_poly.pdbx_seq_one_letter_code
_entity_poly.pdbx_strand_id
1 'polypeptide(L)'
;MLTPPTLCAQWDVGKKEKSYTQNDHYIVTQMPLPNTVADCWRLLYHFHSDTVVMLNEFDRNDKSCALYWPEEYGYIVEYGPLCISPLYDCLT
;
A
#
# COMPACT_ATOMS: atom_id res chain seq x y z
N MET A 1 7.37 21.85 1.90
CA MET A 1 6.92 21.35 3.21
C MET A 1 7.00 19.84 3.13
N LEU A 2 8.02 19.27 3.75
CA LEU A 2 8.27 17.83 3.74
C LEU A 2 7.23 17.18 4.66
N THR A 3 6.25 16.47 4.09
CA THR A 3 5.36 15.63 4.90
C THR A 3 6.17 14.45 5.45
N PRO A 4 6.04 14.12 6.75
CA PRO A 4 6.85 13.07 7.37
C PRO A 4 6.57 11.69 6.76
N PRO A 5 7.54 10.76 6.82
CA PRO A 5 7.38 9.42 6.27
C PRO A 5 6.25 8.69 7.00
N THR A 6 5.33 8.08 6.24
CA THR A 6 4.17 7.38 6.79
C THR A 6 4.31 5.89 6.51
N LEU A 7 4.68 5.16 7.56
CA LEU A 7 4.87 3.72 7.61
C LEU A 7 3.79 2.96 6.80
N CYS A 8 4.21 2.11 5.87
CA CYS A 8 3.41 1.02 5.33
C CYS A 8 4.04 -0.28 5.85
N ALA A 9 3.29 -1.11 6.59
CA ALA A 9 3.84 -2.30 7.26
C ALA A 9 3.23 -3.61 6.73
N GLN A 10 4.04 -4.66 6.57
CA GLN A 10 3.71 -5.98 6.01
C GLN A 10 3.46 -7.04 7.10
N TRP A 11 2.72 -8.12 6.77
CA TRP A 11 2.54 -9.35 7.56
C TRP A 11 2.79 -10.60 6.69
N ASP A 12 3.89 -11.32 6.95
CA ASP A 12 4.14 -12.66 6.38
C ASP A 12 3.77 -13.73 7.42
N VAL A 13 2.54 -14.26 7.41
CA VAL A 13 2.29 -15.58 8.02
C VAL A 13 2.43 -16.64 6.95
N GLY A 14 3.66 -17.11 6.78
CA GLY A 14 3.89 -18.10 5.73
C GLY A 14 5.22 -18.83 5.70
N LYS A 15 6.19 -18.61 6.61
CA LYS A 15 7.38 -19.48 6.70
C LYS A 15 7.89 -19.59 8.13
N LYS A 16 7.66 -20.76 8.71
CA LYS A 16 8.02 -21.13 10.07
C LYS A 16 9.37 -21.83 10.06
N GLU A 17 10.47 -21.09 10.20
CA GLU A 17 11.70 -21.63 10.79
C GLU A 17 12.28 -20.63 11.80
N LYS A 18 12.51 -21.13 13.01
CA LYS A 18 12.83 -20.35 14.20
C LYS A 18 14.21 -19.70 14.07
N SER A 19 14.25 -18.37 14.05
CA SER A 19 15.40 -17.62 14.54
C SER A 19 14.92 -16.55 15.50
N TYR A 20 15.52 -16.49 16.70
CA TYR A 20 15.19 -15.54 17.77
C TYR A 20 15.72 -14.12 17.50
N THR A 21 16.18 -13.84 16.28
CA THR A 21 16.63 -12.54 15.77
C THR A 21 16.03 -12.33 14.38
N GLN A 22 14.72 -12.11 14.30
CA GLN A 22 14.06 -11.73 13.05
C GLN A 22 14.31 -10.24 12.79
N ASN A 23 15.42 -9.93 12.13
CA ASN A 23 15.74 -8.58 11.69
C ASN A 23 14.91 -8.24 10.44
N ASP A 24 14.16 -7.14 10.57
CA ASP A 24 13.59 -6.28 9.52
C ASP A 24 12.54 -6.87 8.57
N HIS A 25 11.26 -6.56 8.87
CA HIS A 25 10.07 -7.04 8.16
C HIS A 25 9.16 -5.92 7.61
N TYR A 26 9.69 -4.71 7.36
CA TYR A 26 8.87 -3.54 6.98
C TYR A 26 9.51 -2.65 5.90
N ILE A 27 8.68 -2.15 4.98
CA ILE A 27 9.07 -1.16 3.98
C ILE A 27 8.39 0.17 4.31
N VAL A 28 9.15 1.10 4.90
CA VAL A 28 8.64 2.42 5.29
C VAL A 28 8.73 3.38 4.11
N THR A 29 7.60 3.92 3.65
CA THR A 29 7.56 4.92 2.58
C THR A 29 6.88 6.20 3.03
N GLN A 30 6.84 7.21 2.16
CA GLN A 30 5.92 8.33 2.31
C GLN A 30 4.52 7.94 1.83
N MET A 31 3.52 8.79 2.12
CA MET A 31 2.21 8.70 1.49
C MET A 31 2.34 8.81 -0.03
N PRO A 32 1.67 7.95 -0.83
CA PRO A 32 1.68 8.10 -2.27
C PRO A 32 1.13 9.47 -2.68
N LEU A 33 1.94 10.20 -3.46
CA LEU A 33 1.51 11.44 -4.10
C LEU A 33 0.72 11.08 -5.37
N PRO A 34 -0.14 11.99 -5.88
CA PRO A 34 -0.94 11.72 -7.08
C PRO A 34 -0.12 11.24 -8.29
N ASN A 35 1.11 11.72 -8.44
CA ASN A 35 2.01 11.36 -9.53
C ASN A 35 2.88 10.13 -9.26
N THR A 36 2.86 9.56 -8.05
CA THR A 36 3.72 8.42 -7.65
C THR A 36 2.93 7.16 -7.29
N VAL A 37 1.59 7.17 -7.46
CA VAL A 37 0.74 6.01 -7.14
C VAL A 37 1.17 4.75 -7.90
N ALA A 38 1.47 4.87 -9.19
CA ALA A 38 1.92 3.75 -10.00
C ALA A 38 3.24 3.14 -9.47
N ASP A 39 4.14 3.99 -8.95
CA ASP A 39 5.42 3.55 -8.39
C ASP A 39 5.24 2.86 -7.04
N CYS A 40 4.24 3.30 -6.25
CA CYS A 40 3.83 2.60 -5.02
C CYS A 40 3.37 1.17 -5.32
N TRP A 41 2.48 0.98 -6.31
CA TRP A 41 2.04 -0.37 -6.70
C TRP A 41 3.16 -1.24 -7.25
N ARG A 42 4.09 -0.65 -8.03
CA ARG A 42 5.29 -1.36 -8.49
C ARG A 42 6.19 -1.79 -7.34
N LEU A 43 6.35 -0.95 -6.32
CA LEU A 43 7.12 -1.27 -5.12
C LEU A 43 6.51 -2.48 -4.41
N LEU A 44 5.20 -2.45 -4.16
CA LEU A 44 4.48 -3.54 -3.50
C LEU A 44 4.59 -4.85 -4.28
N TYR A 45 4.44 -4.78 -5.60
CA TYR A 45 4.61 -5.95 -6.47
C TYR A 45 6.05 -6.49 -6.45
N HIS A 46 7.05 -5.61 -6.53
CA HIS A 46 8.47 -5.98 -6.56
C HIS A 46 8.93 -6.69 -5.29
N PHE A 47 8.44 -6.23 -4.13
CA PHE A 47 8.77 -6.80 -2.84
C PHE A 47 7.81 -7.91 -2.37
N HIS A 48 6.84 -8.29 -3.21
CA HIS A 48 5.81 -9.29 -2.87
C HIS A 48 5.08 -8.97 -1.55
N SER A 49 4.69 -7.71 -1.38
CA SER A 49 3.98 -7.26 -0.18
C SER A 49 2.50 -7.62 -0.24
N ASP A 50 2.05 -8.46 0.69
CA ASP A 50 0.65 -8.88 0.80
C ASP A 50 -0.22 -7.90 1.62
N THR A 51 0.40 -6.97 2.36
CA THR A 51 -0.32 -6.07 3.26
C THR A 51 0.24 -4.67 3.20
N VAL A 52 -0.67 -3.69 3.12
CA VAL A 52 -0.38 -2.25 3.21
C VAL A 52 -1.14 -1.72 4.42
N VAL A 53 -0.42 -1.08 5.35
CA VAL A 53 -1.00 -0.42 6.52
C VAL A 53 -0.84 1.07 6.36
N MET A 54 -1.94 1.83 6.32
CA MET A 54 -1.88 3.30 6.29
C MET A 54 -1.96 3.83 7.72
N LEU A 55 -0.92 4.53 8.18
CA LEU A 55 -0.90 5.10 9.54
C LEU A 55 -1.50 6.51 9.65
N ASN A 56 -1.65 7.22 8.53
CA ASN A 56 -2.27 8.54 8.54
C ASN A 56 -3.77 8.45 8.26
N GLU A 57 -4.50 9.43 8.75
CA GLU A 57 -5.87 9.69 8.30
C GLU A 57 -5.87 10.10 6.83
N PHE A 58 -6.82 9.55 6.07
CA PHE A 58 -7.06 9.95 4.69
C PHE A 58 -8.12 11.05 4.65
N ASP A 59 -7.74 12.27 4.25
CA ASP A 59 -8.69 13.34 3.95
C ASP A 59 -8.89 13.47 2.44
N ARG A 60 -10.12 13.21 1.98
CA ARG A 60 -10.51 13.36 0.57
C ARG A 60 -10.39 14.80 0.06
N ASN A 61 -10.39 15.79 0.95
CA ASN A 61 -10.24 17.20 0.59
C ASN A 61 -8.78 17.65 0.46
N ASP A 62 -7.83 16.83 0.93
CA ASP A 62 -6.41 17.12 0.81
C ASP A 62 -5.87 16.70 -0.56
N LYS A 63 -5.55 17.69 -1.40
CA LYS A 63 -5.00 17.49 -2.75
C LYS A 63 -3.57 16.95 -2.76
N SER A 64 -2.89 16.91 -1.62
CA SER A 64 -1.57 16.32 -1.49
C SER A 64 -1.60 14.81 -1.28
N CYS A 65 -2.75 14.26 -0.85
CA CYS A 65 -2.96 12.84 -0.67
C CYS A 65 -3.62 12.23 -1.91
N ALA A 66 -3.14 11.07 -2.36
CA ALA A 66 -3.78 10.31 -3.42
C ALA A 66 -4.64 9.18 -2.84
N LEU A 67 -5.87 9.04 -3.34
CA LEU A 67 -6.59 7.76 -3.24
C LEU A 67 -5.90 6.79 -4.20
N TYR A 68 -5.10 5.86 -3.67
CA TYR A 68 -4.29 4.95 -4.48
C TYR A 68 -4.92 3.57 -4.71
N TRP A 69 -6.03 3.25 -4.02
CA TRP A 69 -6.78 2.01 -4.22
C TRP A 69 -8.20 2.29 -4.71
N PRO A 70 -8.78 1.42 -5.57
CA PRO A 70 -10.19 1.54 -5.94
C PRO A 70 -11.10 1.14 -4.77
N GLU A 71 -12.13 1.93 -4.49
CA GLU A 71 -13.08 1.69 -3.39
C GLU A 71 -14.34 0.94 -3.83
N GLU A 72 -14.71 1.05 -5.10
CA GLU A 72 -15.91 0.44 -5.65
C GLU A 72 -15.61 -0.98 -6.17
N TYR A 73 -16.38 -1.96 -5.69
CA TYR A 73 -16.28 -3.33 -6.20
C TYR A 73 -16.57 -3.40 -7.69
N GLY A 74 -15.80 -4.24 -8.39
CA GLY A 74 -15.88 -4.38 -9.84
C GLY A 74 -15.20 -3.24 -10.63
N TYR A 75 -14.73 -2.18 -9.96
CA TYR A 75 -13.93 -1.15 -10.63
C TYR A 75 -12.44 -1.54 -10.65
N ILE A 76 -11.84 -1.45 -11.84
CA ILE A 76 -10.43 -1.80 -12.08
C ILE A 76 -9.67 -0.56 -12.49
N VAL A 77 -8.53 -0.31 -11.84
CA VAL A 77 -7.60 0.75 -12.20
C VAL A 77 -6.31 0.14 -12.73
N GLU A 78 -5.83 0.64 -13.86
CA GLU A 78 -4.60 0.15 -14.50
C GLU A 78 -3.42 1.11 -14.25
N TYR A 79 -2.30 0.55 -13.81
CA TYR A 79 -1.02 1.24 -13.65
C TYR A 79 0.04 0.56 -14.52
N GLY A 80 -0.05 0.75 -15.83
CA GLY A 80 0.81 0.07 -16.80
C GLY A 80 0.47 -1.42 -16.86
N PRO A 81 1.39 -2.34 -16.53
CA PRO A 81 1.10 -3.79 -16.57
C PRO A 81 0.35 -4.30 -15.33
N LEU A 82 0.07 -3.45 -14.35
CA LEU A 82 -0.62 -3.82 -13.11
C LEU A 82 -2.09 -3.40 -13.18
N CYS A 83 -3.00 -4.33 -12.84
CA CYS A 83 -4.43 -4.07 -12.70
C CYS A 83 -4.82 -4.23 -11.24
N ILE A 84 -5.41 -3.20 -10.64
CA ILE A 84 -5.79 -3.17 -9.23
C ILE A 84 -7.31 -3.13 -9.14
N SER A 85 -7.89 -4.07 -8.41
CA SER A 85 -9.32 -4.17 -8.19
C SER A 85 -9.60 -4.71 -6.78
N PRO A 86 -10.54 -4.12 -6.03
CA PRO A 86 -11.02 -4.71 -4.79
C PRO A 86 -11.66 -6.08 -5.07
N LEU A 87 -11.33 -7.08 -4.25
CA LEU A 87 -11.86 -8.44 -4.36
C LEU A 87 -13.23 -8.60 -3.69
N TYR A 88 -13.59 -7.66 -2.83
CA TYR A 88 -14.83 -7.59 -2.08
C TYR A 88 -15.20 -6.13 -1.86
N ASP A 89 -16.47 -5.84 -1.62
CA ASP A 89 -16.93 -4.53 -1.20
C ASP A 89 -16.28 -4.16 0.14
N CYS A 90 -15.76 -2.93 0.26
CA CYS A 90 -15.19 -2.44 1.52
C CYS A 90 -16.22 -2.27 2.67
N LEU A 91 -17.49 -2.68 2.48
CA LEU A 91 -18.61 -2.40 3.38
C LEU A 91 -19.40 -3.65 3.85
N THR A 92 -18.88 -4.87 3.72
CA THR A 92 -19.51 -6.10 4.26
C THR A 92 -18.52 -7.04 4.92
#